data_AF-A0A0A7UZ89-F1
#
_entry.id   AF-A0A0A7UZ89-F1
#
_cell.length_a   1.000
_cell.length_b   1.000
_cell.length_c   1.000
_cell.angle_alpha   90.00
_cell.angle_beta   90.00
_cell.angle_gamma   90.00
#
_symmetry.space_group_name_H-M   'P 1'
#
loop_
_entity.id
_entity.type
_entity.pdbx_description
1 polymer ?
#
loop_
_entity_poly.entity_id
_entity_poly.type
_entity_poly.pdbx_seq_one_letter_code
_entity_poly.pdbx_strand_id
1 'polypeptide(L)'
;MVYLRKKKVKGVDYLYLVKSTWDKERKTSRQETIKYLGESTSVTRDDIPAEFREDAKINSFLLQNTPKDREKREKLIEQLRTKLFSSLTEGSLKDTMEIYTAFVSSNTLDQFYERIMTPVMAEIGYLWSEGKLSIATEHVASNIAHSLVKVIADENRKSKKDKGKIVLTTPVGEDHNLGCNVLDSFLVSKGFTTFNLSPSTPAESLIEFIKTAKPDALIVSITLEDNIRSGQRMVKKIHEAYKKLPIFIGGLAFTEKTNFKFDGKLITDAHALEQIPRIIKKK
;
A
#
# COMPACT_ATOMS: atom_id res chain seq x y z
N MET A 1 20.60 19.35 -16.06
CA MET A 1 19.44 18.95 -15.23
C MET A 1 19.53 19.68 -13.90
N VAL A 2 18.43 20.24 -13.37
CA VAL A 2 18.39 20.93 -12.07
C VAL A 2 17.79 20.00 -11.01
N TYR A 3 18.34 19.99 -9.80
CA TYR A 3 17.86 19.18 -8.68
C TYR A 3 18.40 19.71 -7.34
N LEU A 4 17.86 19.18 -6.25
CA LEU A 4 18.32 19.49 -4.90
C LEU A 4 19.43 18.55 -4.44
N ARG A 5 20.43 19.11 -3.78
CA ARG A 5 21.54 18.38 -3.17
C ARG A 5 21.60 18.69 -1.69
N LYS A 6 21.77 17.65 -0.88
CA LYS A 6 22.04 17.76 0.56
C LYS A 6 23.54 17.68 0.82
N LYS A 7 24.05 18.56 1.68
CA LYS A 7 25.43 18.53 2.15
C LYS A 7 25.46 18.64 3.67
N LYS A 8 26.16 17.71 4.33
CA LYS A 8 26.35 17.74 5.77
C LYS A 8 27.59 18.56 6.12
N VAL A 9 27.45 19.54 7.01
CA VAL A 9 28.54 20.38 7.52
C VAL A 9 28.43 20.44 9.03
N LYS A 10 29.46 19.97 9.75
CA LYS A 10 29.48 19.92 11.23
C LYS A 10 28.23 19.28 11.86
N GLY A 11 27.69 18.24 11.22
CA GLY A 11 26.50 17.52 11.70
C GLY A 11 25.16 18.08 11.23
N VAL A 12 25.13 19.29 10.65
CA VAL A 12 23.91 19.94 10.14
C VAL A 12 23.77 19.69 8.64
N ASP A 13 22.56 19.34 8.20
CA ASP A 13 22.23 19.10 6.80
C ASP A 13 21.79 20.42 6.13
N TYR A 14 22.40 20.76 5.00
CA TYR A 14 22.12 21.97 4.22
C TYR A 14 21.68 21.63 2.80
N LEU A 15 20.72 22.39 2.26
CA LEU A 15 20.18 22.18 0.92
C LEU A 15 20.69 23.22 -0.08
N TYR A 16 20.99 22.72 -1.27
CA TYR A 16 21.47 23.49 -2.41
C TYR A 16 20.68 23.10 -3.64
N LEU A 17 20.21 24.10 -4.40
CA LEU A 17 19.72 23.90 -5.75
C LEU A 17 20.92 23.88 -6.69
N VAL A 18 21.12 22.77 -7.41
CA VAL A 18 22.28 22.57 -8.28
C VAL A 18 21.86 22.25 -9.70
N LYS A 19 22.64 22.72 -10.67
CA LYS A 19 22.54 22.37 -12.08
C LYS A 19 23.71 21.47 -12.44
N SER A 20 23.39 20.29 -12.98
CA SER A 20 24.39 19.45 -13.63
C SER A 20 24.61 19.94 -15.06
N THR A 21 25.87 20.27 -15.37
CA THR A 21 26.41 20.66 -16.68
C THR A 21 27.47 19.63 -17.11
N TRP A 22 27.62 19.41 -18.41
CA TRP A 22 28.64 18.49 -18.95
C TRP A 22 29.92 19.27 -19.26
N ASP A 23 31.03 18.87 -18.65
CA ASP A 23 32.34 19.44 -18.91
C ASP A 23 33.00 18.66 -20.07
N LYS A 24 33.12 19.33 -21.23
CA LYS A 24 33.66 18.72 -22.46
C LYS A 24 35.16 18.43 -22.38
N GLU A 25 35.92 19.22 -21.62
CA GLU A 25 37.38 19.05 -21.49
C GLU A 25 37.70 17.89 -20.57
N ARG A 26 37.00 17.82 -19.42
CA ARG A 26 37.22 16.77 -18.42
C ARG A 26 36.41 15.51 -18.67
N LYS A 27 35.52 15.50 -19.67
CA LYS A 27 34.58 14.41 -19.98
C LYS A 27 33.80 13.93 -18.75
N THR A 28 33.41 14.85 -17.87
CA THR A 28 32.70 14.55 -16.62
C THR A 28 31.54 15.52 -16.42
N SER A 29 30.55 15.13 -15.60
CA SER A 29 29.53 16.08 -15.17
C SER A 29 30.05 16.96 -14.05
N ARG A 30 29.92 18.27 -14.23
CA ARG A 30 30.14 19.29 -13.20
C ARG A 30 28.80 19.72 -12.60
N GLN A 31 28.81 20.01 -11.31
CA GLN A 31 27.65 20.58 -10.62
C GLN A 31 27.93 22.05 -10.31
N GLU A 32 27.01 22.90 -10.71
CA GLU A 32 27.01 24.33 -10.40
C GLU A 32 25.89 24.62 -9.42
N THR A 33 26.21 25.27 -8.30
CA THR A 33 25.20 25.72 -7.34
C THR A 33 24.46 26.90 -7.93
N ILE A 34 23.16 26.73 -8.15
CA ILE A 34 22.25 27.83 -8.52
C ILE A 34 21.94 28.66 -7.28
N LYS A 35 21.54 28.00 -6.18
CA LYS A 35 21.11 28.69 -4.96
C LYS A 35 21.42 27.86 -3.72
N TYR A 36 21.95 28.50 -2.69
CA TYR A 36 21.95 27.97 -1.34
C TYR A 36 20.58 28.24 -0.71
N LEU A 37 19.92 27.19 -0.24
CA LEU A 37 18.55 27.29 0.28
C LEU A 37 18.51 27.42 1.80
N GLY A 38 19.54 26.96 2.51
CA GLY A 38 19.58 26.99 3.97
C GLY A 38 19.72 25.61 4.60
N GLU A 39 19.52 25.56 5.91
CA GLU A 39 19.45 24.33 6.69
C GLU A 39 18.20 23.53 6.28
N SER A 40 18.34 22.22 6.08
CA SER A 40 17.25 21.36 5.60
C SER A 40 16.02 21.40 6.50
N THR A 41 16.16 21.71 7.79
CA THR A 41 15.06 21.82 8.75
C THR A 41 14.15 23.03 8.53
N SER A 42 14.65 24.05 7.85
CA SER A 42 13.97 25.34 7.68
C SER A 42 13.56 25.63 6.24
N VAL A 43 14.10 24.88 5.27
CA VAL A 43 13.78 25.03 3.85
C VAL A 43 12.35 24.56 3.58
N THR A 44 11.62 25.36 2.83
CA THR A 44 10.25 25.10 2.36
C THR A 44 10.18 25.22 0.84
N ARG A 45 9.00 24.94 0.25
CA ARG A 45 8.75 25.14 -1.18
C ARG A 45 8.95 26.60 -1.62
N ASP A 46 8.67 27.57 -0.75
CA ASP A 46 8.73 29.00 -1.11
C ASP A 46 10.17 29.49 -1.33
N ASP A 47 11.15 28.80 -0.73
CA ASP A 47 12.59 29.08 -0.90
C ASP A 47 13.12 28.69 -2.29
N ILE A 48 12.39 27.83 -3.01
CA ILE A 48 12.73 27.40 -4.37
C ILE A 48 12.37 28.52 -5.37
N PRO A 49 13.24 28.87 -6.33
CA PRO A 49 12.91 29.82 -7.39
C PRO A 49 11.68 29.37 -8.18
N ALA A 50 10.81 30.32 -8.56
CA ALA A 50 9.49 30.04 -9.14
C ALA A 50 9.53 29.09 -10.35
N GLU A 51 10.54 29.25 -11.22
CA GLU A 51 10.77 28.41 -12.41
C GLU A 51 11.04 26.92 -12.10
N PHE A 52 11.35 26.57 -10.85
CA PHE A 52 11.63 25.19 -10.41
C PHE A 52 10.63 24.66 -9.37
N ARG A 53 9.64 25.45 -8.94
CA ARG A 53 8.68 25.07 -7.88
C ARG A 53 7.74 23.94 -8.28
N GLU A 54 7.47 23.78 -9.57
CA GLU A 54 6.61 22.70 -10.09
C GLU A 54 7.40 21.45 -10.49
N ASP A 55 8.73 21.42 -10.32
CA ASP A 55 9.53 20.25 -10.65
C ASP A 55 9.26 19.09 -9.67
N ALA A 56 8.79 17.97 -10.20
CA ALA A 56 8.41 16.80 -9.42
C ALA A 56 9.56 16.20 -8.60
N LYS A 57 10.81 16.27 -9.10
CA LYS A 57 11.98 15.73 -8.38
C LYS A 57 12.39 16.64 -7.23
N ILE A 58 12.30 17.95 -7.42
CA ILE A 58 12.56 18.94 -6.36
C ILE A 58 11.51 18.81 -5.26
N ASN A 59 10.24 18.73 -5.63
CA ASN A 59 9.14 18.56 -4.67
C ASN A 59 9.26 17.23 -3.90
N SER A 60 9.53 16.12 -4.59
CA SER A 60 9.77 14.83 -3.95
C SER A 60 10.96 14.86 -2.99
N PHE A 61 12.04 15.56 -3.36
CA PHE A 61 13.22 15.70 -2.53
C PHE A 61 12.95 16.52 -1.26
N LEU A 62 12.28 17.67 -1.39
CA LEU A 62 11.91 18.51 -0.22
C LEU A 62 11.06 17.69 0.75
N LEU A 63 10.00 17.05 0.25
CA LEU A 63 9.13 16.16 1.02
C LEU A 63 9.87 15.07 1.81
N GLN A 64 11.00 14.58 1.30
CA GLN A 64 11.81 13.55 1.95
C GLN A 64 12.86 14.11 2.93
N ASN A 65 13.28 15.37 2.76
CA ASN A 65 14.48 15.91 3.42
C ASN A 65 14.22 17.12 4.34
N THR A 66 13.00 17.68 4.38
CA THR A 66 12.65 18.82 5.26
C THR A 66 11.76 18.38 6.44
N PRO A 67 12.28 18.38 7.70
CA PRO A 67 11.52 17.87 8.85
C PRO A 67 10.21 18.63 9.17
N LYS A 68 10.12 19.95 8.93
CA LYS A 68 8.89 20.71 9.17
C LYS A 68 7.72 20.25 8.28
N ASP A 69 7.99 19.99 7.00
CA ASP A 69 6.97 19.49 6.08
C ASP A 69 6.60 18.04 6.39
N ARG A 70 7.56 17.25 6.88
CA ARG A 70 7.31 15.89 7.37
C ARG A 70 6.39 15.88 8.59
N GLU A 71 6.68 16.68 9.61
CA GLU A 71 5.86 16.75 10.84
C GLU A 71 4.45 17.25 10.54
N LYS A 72 4.32 18.29 9.71
CA LYS A 72 3.02 18.81 9.26
C LYS A 72 2.22 17.75 8.49
N ARG A 73 2.87 16.94 7.65
CA ARG A 73 2.24 15.85 6.91
C ARG A 73 1.81 14.71 7.82
N GLU A 74 2.64 14.29 8.78
CA GLU A 74 2.25 13.26 9.76
C GLU A 74 1.06 13.74 10.60
N LYS A 75 1.04 15.00 11.03
CA LYS A 75 -0.10 15.59 11.74
C LYS A 75 -1.38 15.57 10.91
N LEU A 76 -1.30 15.89 9.62
CA LEU A 76 -2.45 15.84 8.71
C LEU A 76 -2.95 14.40 8.54
N ILE A 77 -2.03 13.45 8.39
CA ILE A 77 -2.38 12.02 8.29
C ILE A 77 -3.10 11.54 9.53
N GLU A 78 -2.61 11.94 10.71
CA GLU A 78 -3.25 11.57 11.96
C GLU A 78 -4.66 12.15 12.08
N GLN A 79 -4.84 13.43 11.69
CA GLN A 79 -6.17 14.04 11.61
C GLN A 79 -7.12 13.30 10.66
N LEU A 80 -6.62 12.85 9.50
CA LEU A 80 -7.41 12.08 8.54
C LEU A 80 -7.76 10.69 9.07
N ARG A 81 -6.86 10.04 9.82
CA ARG A 81 -7.14 8.76 10.49
C ARG A 81 -8.23 8.92 11.54
N THR A 82 -8.14 9.92 12.41
CA THR A 82 -9.19 10.19 13.41
C THR A 82 -10.55 10.43 12.75
N LYS A 83 -10.58 11.22 11.66
CA LYS A 83 -11.81 11.45 10.90
C LYS A 83 -12.34 10.17 10.27
N LEU A 84 -11.48 9.38 9.62
CA LEU A 84 -11.88 8.12 9.01
C LEU A 84 -12.41 7.14 10.05
N PHE A 85 -11.78 7.05 11.22
CA PHE A 85 -12.24 6.21 12.33
C PHE A 85 -13.68 6.57 12.72
N SER A 86 -13.95 7.85 12.99
CA SER A 86 -15.29 8.33 13.33
C SER A 86 -16.28 8.04 12.19
N SER A 87 -15.97 8.41 10.95
CA SER A 87 -16.86 8.15 9.80
C SER A 87 -17.18 6.67 9.59
N LEU A 88 -16.20 5.78 9.77
CA LEU A 88 -16.43 4.33 9.69
C LEU A 88 -17.34 3.85 10.82
N THR A 89 -17.03 4.19 12.07
CA THR A 89 -17.81 3.75 13.25
C THR A 89 -19.23 4.32 13.30
N GLU A 90 -19.46 5.49 12.69
CA GLU A 90 -20.76 6.14 12.56
C GLU A 90 -21.57 5.67 11.34
N GLY A 91 -20.99 4.85 10.46
CA GLY A 91 -21.71 4.33 9.29
C GLY A 91 -21.76 5.28 8.09
N SER A 92 -20.90 6.31 8.04
CA SER A 92 -20.94 7.34 7.00
C SER A 92 -20.04 7.00 5.80
N LEU A 93 -20.61 6.37 4.77
CA LEU A 93 -19.92 6.14 3.50
C LEU A 93 -19.57 7.46 2.79
N LYS A 94 -20.44 8.46 2.89
CA LYS A 94 -20.24 9.76 2.25
C LYS A 94 -18.97 10.45 2.78
N ASP A 95 -18.84 10.58 4.09
CA ASP A 95 -17.68 11.27 4.68
C ASP A 95 -16.39 10.47 4.46
N THR A 96 -16.50 9.14 4.49
CA THR A 96 -15.40 8.23 4.14
C THR A 96 -14.91 8.44 2.70
N MET A 97 -15.82 8.64 1.74
CA MET A 97 -15.50 8.97 0.35
C MET A 97 -14.86 10.36 0.19
N GLU A 98 -15.32 11.35 0.95
CA GLU A 98 -14.73 12.70 0.95
C GLU A 98 -13.27 12.66 1.45
N ILE A 99 -13.01 11.92 2.52
CA ILE A 99 -11.66 11.71 3.07
C ILE A 99 -10.76 11.02 2.03
N TYR A 100 -11.25 9.95 1.40
CA TYR A 100 -10.52 9.25 0.33
C TYR A 100 -10.16 10.21 -0.81
N THR A 101 -11.15 10.91 -1.36
CA THR A 101 -11.00 11.83 -2.50
C THR A 101 -10.00 12.95 -2.17
N ALA A 102 -10.12 13.54 -0.97
CA ALA A 102 -9.20 14.57 -0.51
C ALA A 102 -7.76 14.04 -0.41
N PHE A 103 -7.56 12.83 0.12
CA PHE A 103 -6.23 12.25 0.27
C PHE A 103 -5.57 11.92 -1.08
N VAL A 104 -6.30 11.25 -1.99
CA VAL A 104 -5.74 10.82 -3.29
C VAL A 104 -5.58 11.94 -4.31
N SER A 105 -6.10 13.14 -4.03
CA SER A 105 -5.83 14.35 -4.85
C SER A 105 -4.34 14.69 -4.96
N SER A 106 -3.53 14.26 -3.98
CA SER A 106 -2.09 14.56 -3.89
C SER A 106 -1.25 13.35 -3.49
N ASN A 107 -1.85 12.17 -3.31
CA ASN A 107 -1.18 10.93 -2.89
C ASN A 107 -1.68 9.76 -3.74
N THR A 108 -0.96 8.64 -3.69
CA THR A 108 -1.33 7.43 -4.43
C THR A 108 -2.35 6.57 -3.69
N LEU A 109 -3.04 5.68 -4.42
CA LEU A 109 -4.00 4.73 -3.84
C LEU A 109 -3.34 3.78 -2.82
N ASP A 110 -2.13 3.29 -3.10
CA ASP A 110 -1.33 2.49 -2.14
C ASP A 110 -1.10 3.26 -0.84
N GLN A 111 -0.75 4.54 -0.91
CA GLN A 111 -0.56 5.37 0.28
C GLN A 111 -1.85 5.55 1.08
N PHE A 112 -3.01 5.64 0.42
CA PHE A 112 -4.29 5.71 1.13
C PHE A 112 -4.53 4.44 1.94
N TYR A 113 -4.36 3.28 1.33
CA TYR A 113 -4.55 2.01 2.02
C TYR A 113 -3.52 1.82 3.15
N GLU A 114 -2.23 1.95 2.87
CA GLU A 114 -1.17 1.67 3.84
C GLU A 114 -1.10 2.71 4.97
N ARG A 115 -1.34 3.99 4.67
CA ARG A 115 -1.15 5.07 5.65
C ARG A 115 -2.42 5.51 6.35
N ILE A 116 -3.59 5.33 5.75
CA ILE A 116 -4.86 5.80 6.31
C ILE A 116 -5.75 4.61 6.69
N MET A 117 -6.16 3.80 5.72
CA MET A 117 -7.23 2.82 5.96
C MET A 117 -6.78 1.62 6.80
N THR A 118 -5.63 1.01 6.49
CA THR A 118 -5.12 -0.15 7.24
C THR A 118 -4.86 0.19 8.70
N PRO A 119 -4.19 1.30 9.07
CA PRO A 119 -4.03 1.69 10.48
C PRO A 119 -5.35 1.88 11.21
N VAL A 120 -6.34 2.53 10.58
CA VAL A 120 -7.65 2.77 11.20
C VAL A 120 -8.41 1.46 11.41
N MET A 121 -8.42 0.55 10.44
CA MET A 121 -9.07 -0.76 10.60
C MET A 121 -8.35 -1.62 11.64
N ALA A 122 -7.03 -1.54 11.74
CA ALA A 122 -6.27 -2.22 12.78
C ALA A 122 -6.62 -1.67 14.19
N GLU A 123 -6.77 -0.35 14.33
CA GLU A 123 -7.21 0.29 15.57
C GLU A 123 -8.63 -0.13 15.95
N ILE A 124 -9.57 -0.16 15.00
CA ILE A 124 -10.94 -0.66 15.23
C ILE A 124 -10.92 -2.10 15.73
N GLY A 125 -10.16 -2.98 15.06
CA GLY A 125 -10.01 -4.38 15.46
C GLY A 125 -9.41 -4.53 16.86
N TYR A 126 -8.38 -3.73 17.19
CA TYR A 126 -7.77 -3.72 18.53
C TYR A 126 -8.75 -3.24 19.61
N LEU A 127 -9.48 -2.14 19.38
CA LEU A 127 -10.44 -1.64 20.36
C LEU A 127 -11.61 -2.61 20.55
N TRP A 128 -12.03 -3.32 19.50
CA TRP A 128 -13.01 -4.39 19.61
C TRP A 128 -12.48 -5.57 20.45
N SER A 129 -11.25 -6.04 20.18
CA SER A 129 -10.66 -7.15 20.94
C SER A 129 -10.46 -6.81 22.43
N GLU A 130 -10.24 -5.53 22.74
CA GLU A 130 -10.14 -5.02 24.12
C GLU A 130 -11.50 -4.73 24.76
N GLY A 131 -12.61 -5.00 24.07
CA GLY A 131 -13.98 -4.73 24.57
C GLY A 131 -14.35 -3.24 24.66
N LYS A 132 -13.55 -2.35 24.06
CA LYS A 132 -13.78 -0.88 24.03
C LYS A 132 -14.72 -0.46 22.90
N LEU A 133 -14.82 -1.26 21.84
CA LEU A 133 -15.85 -1.16 20.81
C LEU A 133 -16.78 -2.36 20.87
N SER A 134 -18.07 -2.11 20.68
CA SER A 134 -19.03 -3.20 20.52
C SER A 134 -18.82 -3.93 19.19
N ILE A 135 -19.18 -5.21 19.13
CA ILE A 135 -19.18 -5.96 17.88
C ILE A 135 -20.09 -5.33 16.82
N ALA A 136 -21.19 -4.68 17.22
CA ALA A 136 -22.07 -3.98 16.31
C ALA A 136 -21.36 -2.79 15.65
N THR A 137 -20.58 -2.02 16.42
CA THR A 137 -19.79 -0.89 15.90
C THR A 137 -18.67 -1.36 14.98
N GLU A 138 -17.98 -2.45 15.33
CA GLU A 138 -16.99 -3.09 14.45
C GLU A 138 -17.64 -3.48 13.10
N HIS A 139 -18.79 -4.15 13.14
CA HIS A 139 -19.50 -4.54 11.93
C HIS A 139 -19.95 -3.35 11.08
N VAL A 140 -20.42 -2.27 11.69
CA VAL A 140 -20.74 -1.02 10.98
C VAL A 140 -19.49 -0.50 10.26
N ALA A 141 -18.37 -0.39 10.98
CA ALA A 141 -17.12 0.11 10.42
C ALA A 141 -16.59 -0.76 9.27
N SER A 142 -16.55 -2.07 9.47
CA SER A 142 -16.12 -3.04 8.44
C SER A 142 -17.01 -2.97 7.19
N ASN A 143 -18.33 -2.88 7.35
CA ASN A 143 -19.26 -2.77 6.22
C ASN A 143 -19.07 -1.47 5.41
N ILE A 144 -18.81 -0.34 6.07
CA ILE A 144 -18.48 0.91 5.37
C ILE A 144 -17.13 0.81 4.66
N ALA A 145 -16.12 0.22 5.30
CA ALA A 145 -14.81 0.00 4.67
C ALA A 145 -14.93 -0.89 3.42
N HIS A 146 -15.72 -1.97 3.48
CA HIS A 146 -16.03 -2.79 2.32
C HIS A 146 -16.72 -2.00 1.19
N SER A 147 -17.69 -1.16 1.55
CA SER A 147 -18.42 -0.33 0.60
C SER A 147 -17.50 0.68 -0.09
N LEU A 148 -16.63 1.36 0.68
CA LEU A 148 -15.62 2.28 0.16
C LEU A 148 -14.69 1.56 -0.83
N VAL A 149 -14.12 0.43 -0.44
CA VAL A 149 -13.19 -0.33 -1.29
C VAL A 149 -13.86 -0.77 -2.60
N LYS A 150 -15.13 -1.16 -2.54
CA LYS A 150 -15.91 -1.53 -3.73
C LYS A 150 -16.08 -0.34 -4.69
N VAL A 151 -16.43 0.84 -4.17
CA VAL A 151 -16.55 2.05 -4.98
C VAL A 151 -15.21 2.40 -5.65
N ILE A 152 -14.12 2.38 -4.88
CA ILE A 152 -12.76 2.63 -5.40
C ILE A 152 -12.41 1.62 -6.51
N ALA A 153 -12.71 0.33 -6.31
CA ALA A 153 -12.42 -0.71 -7.30
C ALA A 153 -13.18 -0.44 -8.62
N ASP A 154 -14.47 -0.09 -8.54
CA ASP A 154 -15.31 0.17 -9.71
C ASP A 154 -14.85 1.42 -10.49
N GLU A 155 -14.38 2.46 -9.81
CA GLU A 155 -13.78 3.65 -10.45
C GLU A 155 -12.52 3.28 -11.27
N ASN A 156 -11.72 2.35 -10.76
CA ASN A 156 -10.43 1.95 -11.33
C ASN A 156 -10.54 0.85 -12.41
N ARG A 157 -11.70 0.22 -12.59
CA ARG A 157 -11.92 -0.87 -13.59
C ARG A 157 -11.87 -0.42 -15.06
N LYS A 158 -11.70 0.88 -15.34
CA LYS A 158 -11.89 1.46 -16.68
C LYS A 158 -10.75 1.22 -17.68
N SER A 159 -9.61 0.64 -17.29
CA SER A 159 -8.55 0.26 -18.24
C SER A 159 -8.13 -1.19 -18.08
N LYS A 160 -8.68 -2.10 -18.88
CA LYS A 160 -8.14 -3.46 -19.02
C LYS A 160 -6.76 -3.35 -19.65
N LYS A 161 -5.72 -3.50 -18.84
CA LYS A 161 -4.36 -3.77 -19.30
C LYS A 161 -4.08 -5.25 -19.09
N ASP A 162 -3.24 -5.83 -19.92
CA ASP A 162 -2.94 -7.26 -19.89
C ASP A 162 -1.64 -7.54 -19.11
N LYS A 163 -1.61 -7.12 -17.83
CA LYS A 163 -0.43 -7.32 -16.96
C LYS A 163 -0.35 -8.71 -16.32
N GLY A 164 -1.43 -9.47 -16.36
CA GLY A 164 -1.51 -10.81 -15.79
C GLY A 164 -2.79 -11.05 -15.00
N LYS A 165 -3.01 -12.31 -14.62
CA LYS A 165 -4.17 -12.81 -13.87
C LYS A 165 -3.74 -13.24 -12.48
N ILE A 166 -4.44 -12.75 -11.46
CA ILE A 166 -4.13 -13.03 -10.06
C ILE A 166 -5.36 -13.61 -9.38
N VAL A 167 -5.21 -14.71 -8.66
CA VAL A 167 -6.26 -15.22 -7.75
C VAL A 167 -5.96 -14.73 -6.35
N LEU A 168 -6.98 -14.19 -5.68
CA LEU A 168 -6.94 -13.77 -4.29
C LEU A 168 -7.89 -14.67 -3.49
N THR A 169 -7.46 -15.14 -2.33
CA THR A 169 -8.26 -16.08 -1.52
C THR A 169 -7.94 -15.94 -0.04
N THR A 170 -8.84 -16.43 0.80
CA THR A 170 -8.56 -16.74 2.21
C THR A 170 -8.81 -18.24 2.46
N PRO A 171 -8.13 -18.87 3.45
CA PRO A 171 -8.35 -20.28 3.76
C PRO A 171 -9.70 -20.53 4.44
N VAL A 172 -10.14 -21.78 4.46
CA VAL A 172 -11.36 -22.19 5.19
C VAL A 172 -11.24 -21.78 6.66
N GLY A 173 -12.30 -21.14 7.16
CA GLY A 173 -12.39 -20.56 8.51
C GLY A 173 -11.94 -19.09 8.59
N GLU A 174 -11.42 -18.52 7.50
CA GLU A 174 -11.04 -17.12 7.42
C GLU A 174 -12.08 -16.29 6.67
N ASP A 175 -12.95 -15.66 7.44
CA ASP A 175 -14.00 -14.78 6.94
C ASP A 175 -13.53 -13.34 6.72
N HIS A 176 -12.34 -12.97 7.22
CA HIS A 176 -11.80 -11.62 7.05
C HIS A 176 -11.24 -11.43 5.64
N ASN A 177 -12.05 -10.89 4.75
CA ASN A 177 -11.72 -10.67 3.34
C ASN A 177 -11.41 -9.21 2.96
N LEU A 178 -11.46 -8.25 3.91
CA LEU A 178 -11.17 -6.85 3.61
C LEU A 178 -9.79 -6.67 2.98
N GLY A 179 -8.76 -7.35 3.51
CA GLY A 179 -7.41 -7.34 2.93
C GLY A 179 -7.36 -7.82 1.47
N CYS A 180 -8.12 -8.86 1.13
CA CYS A 180 -8.26 -9.32 -0.25
C CYS A 180 -8.96 -8.27 -1.13
N ASN A 181 -10.01 -7.60 -0.64
CA ASN A 181 -10.71 -6.56 -1.39
C ASN A 181 -9.84 -5.32 -1.63
N VAL A 182 -9.03 -4.93 -0.65
CA VAL A 182 -8.03 -3.86 -0.80
C VAL A 182 -7.02 -4.21 -1.89
N LEU A 183 -6.50 -5.43 -1.83
CA LEU A 183 -5.52 -5.90 -2.79
C LEU A 183 -6.12 -6.04 -4.19
N ASP A 184 -7.38 -6.50 -4.29
CA ASP A 184 -8.15 -6.55 -5.54
C ASP A 184 -8.26 -5.16 -6.18
N SER A 185 -8.81 -4.20 -5.42
CA SER A 185 -8.94 -2.80 -5.85
C SER A 185 -7.60 -2.22 -6.33
N PHE A 186 -6.54 -2.43 -5.55
CA PHE A 186 -5.21 -1.94 -5.89
C PHE A 186 -4.65 -2.61 -7.15
N LEU A 187 -4.70 -3.93 -7.27
CA LEU A 187 -4.15 -4.65 -8.43
C LEU A 187 -4.91 -4.33 -9.72
N VAL A 188 -6.23 -4.18 -9.64
CA VAL A 188 -7.06 -3.69 -10.75
C VAL A 188 -6.61 -2.28 -11.17
N SER A 189 -6.38 -1.36 -10.22
CA SER A 189 -5.86 -0.02 -10.54
C SER A 189 -4.48 -0.05 -11.22
N LYS A 190 -3.67 -1.09 -10.95
CA LYS A 190 -2.37 -1.28 -11.63
C LYS A 190 -2.49 -2.00 -12.96
N GLY A 191 -3.69 -2.47 -13.34
CA GLY A 191 -3.99 -3.09 -14.63
C GLY A 191 -3.83 -4.61 -14.65
N PHE A 192 -3.97 -5.30 -13.51
CA PHE A 192 -4.10 -6.75 -13.46
C PHE A 192 -5.56 -7.17 -13.61
N THR A 193 -5.77 -8.40 -14.10
CA THR A 193 -7.05 -9.09 -13.93
C THR A 193 -7.00 -9.86 -12.63
N THR A 194 -7.99 -9.68 -11.77
CA THR A 194 -8.07 -10.32 -10.46
C THR A 194 -9.31 -11.19 -10.39
N PHE A 195 -9.17 -12.33 -9.71
CA PHE A 195 -10.25 -13.20 -9.31
C PHE A 195 -10.23 -13.33 -7.80
N ASN A 196 -11.08 -12.56 -7.13
CA ASN A 196 -11.18 -12.57 -5.69
C ASN A 196 -12.20 -13.61 -5.24
N LEU A 197 -11.73 -14.72 -4.67
CA LEU A 197 -12.53 -15.86 -4.21
C LEU A 197 -12.79 -15.84 -2.70
N SER A 198 -12.24 -14.84 -1.99
CA SER A 198 -12.47 -14.69 -0.56
C SER A 198 -13.94 -14.35 -0.25
N PRO A 199 -14.48 -14.78 0.91
CA PRO A 199 -13.79 -15.48 1.99
C PRO A 199 -13.84 -17.02 1.93
N SER A 200 -13.12 -17.67 2.84
CA SER A 200 -13.26 -19.06 3.27
C SER A 200 -13.31 -20.10 2.16
N THR A 201 -12.41 -20.01 1.17
CA THR A 201 -12.43 -20.87 -0.01
C THR A 201 -11.89 -22.27 0.29
N PRO A 202 -12.60 -23.36 -0.03
CA PRO A 202 -12.06 -24.72 0.04
C PRO A 202 -10.89 -24.94 -0.94
N ALA A 203 -9.87 -25.67 -0.51
CA ALA A 203 -8.67 -25.91 -1.32
C ALA A 203 -8.99 -26.67 -2.62
N GLU A 204 -9.91 -27.63 -2.56
CA GLU A 204 -10.35 -28.45 -3.70
C GLU A 204 -11.01 -27.56 -4.78
N SER A 205 -11.94 -26.69 -4.37
CA SER A 205 -12.58 -25.74 -5.29
C SER A 205 -11.58 -24.74 -5.89
N LEU A 206 -10.60 -24.29 -5.10
CA LEU A 206 -9.52 -23.43 -5.59
C LEU A 206 -8.66 -24.16 -6.65
N ILE A 207 -8.35 -25.44 -6.47
CA ILE A 207 -7.60 -26.25 -7.45
C ILE A 207 -8.37 -26.31 -8.78
N GLU A 208 -9.67 -26.55 -8.73
CA GLU A 208 -10.53 -26.60 -9.92
C GLU A 208 -10.59 -25.25 -10.63
N PHE A 209 -10.71 -24.16 -9.87
CA PHE A 209 -10.73 -22.81 -10.43
C PHE A 209 -9.40 -22.44 -11.09
N ILE A 210 -8.25 -22.78 -10.46
CA ILE A 210 -6.92 -22.52 -11.03
C ILE A 210 -6.75 -23.20 -12.40
N LYS A 211 -7.32 -24.40 -12.58
CA LYS A 211 -7.28 -25.16 -13.84
C LYS A 211 -7.87 -24.37 -15.01
N THR A 212 -8.98 -23.67 -14.77
CA THR A 212 -9.72 -22.92 -15.80
C THR A 212 -9.21 -21.49 -15.94
N ALA A 213 -8.99 -20.79 -14.83
CA ALA A 213 -8.57 -19.39 -14.82
C ALA A 213 -7.12 -19.20 -15.32
N LYS A 214 -6.26 -20.21 -15.09
CA LYS A 214 -4.81 -20.19 -15.40
C LYS A 214 -4.13 -18.90 -14.93
N PRO A 215 -4.12 -18.62 -13.62
CA PRO A 215 -3.53 -17.40 -13.10
C PRO A 215 -1.99 -17.43 -13.16
N ASP A 216 -1.40 -16.24 -13.21
CA ASP A 216 0.05 -16.02 -13.12
C ASP A 216 0.55 -16.09 -11.66
N ALA A 217 -0.34 -15.84 -10.68
CA ALA A 217 -0.04 -15.94 -9.26
C ALA A 217 -1.29 -16.21 -8.41
N LEU A 218 -1.08 -16.85 -7.26
CA LEU A 218 -2.06 -16.99 -6.18
C LEU A 218 -1.60 -16.16 -4.98
N ILE A 219 -2.51 -15.40 -4.36
CA ILE A 219 -2.26 -14.70 -3.10
C ILE A 219 -3.26 -15.18 -2.05
N VAL A 220 -2.74 -15.67 -0.93
CA VAL A 220 -3.51 -16.13 0.23
C VAL A 220 -3.37 -15.09 1.34
N SER A 221 -4.48 -14.50 1.76
CA SER A 221 -4.54 -13.61 2.92
C SER A 221 -4.99 -14.36 4.16
N ILE A 222 -4.30 -14.15 5.28
CA ILE A 222 -4.64 -14.70 6.60
C ILE A 222 -4.59 -13.58 7.62
N THR A 223 -5.72 -13.34 8.28
CA THR A 223 -5.87 -12.24 9.24
C THR A 223 -5.71 -12.76 10.67
N LEU A 224 -6.34 -13.89 10.98
CA LEU A 224 -6.30 -14.49 12.31
C LEU A 224 -5.21 -15.58 12.42
N GLU A 225 -4.47 -15.58 13.53
CA GLU A 225 -3.44 -16.59 13.79
C GLU A 225 -4.01 -18.03 13.77
N ASP A 226 -5.24 -18.23 14.24
CA ASP A 226 -5.91 -19.53 14.28
C ASP A 226 -6.07 -20.16 12.88
N ASN A 227 -6.13 -19.32 11.85
CA ASN A 227 -6.29 -19.75 10.46
C ASN A 227 -4.98 -20.09 9.75
N ILE A 228 -3.82 -19.86 10.39
CA ILE A 228 -2.49 -20.15 9.79
C ILE A 228 -2.38 -21.62 9.40
N ARG A 229 -2.80 -22.56 10.27
CA ARG A 229 -2.74 -24.00 9.97
C ARG A 229 -3.64 -24.37 8.79
N SER A 230 -4.79 -23.71 8.67
CA SER A 230 -5.70 -23.90 7.53
C SER A 230 -5.03 -23.42 6.22
N GLY A 231 -4.41 -22.24 6.26
CA GLY A 231 -3.61 -21.69 5.16
C GLY A 231 -2.45 -22.60 4.75
N GLN A 232 -1.70 -23.16 5.70
CA GLN A 232 -0.59 -24.07 5.40
C GLN A 232 -1.06 -25.32 4.64
N ARG A 233 -2.19 -25.92 5.08
CA ARG A 233 -2.78 -27.07 4.38
C ARG A 233 -3.24 -26.72 2.97
N MET A 234 -3.89 -25.56 2.81
CA MET A 234 -4.31 -25.06 1.50
C MET A 234 -3.11 -24.88 0.58
N VAL A 235 -2.10 -24.10 1.00
CA VAL A 235 -0.92 -23.78 0.20
C VAL A 235 -0.18 -25.05 -0.21
N LYS A 236 0.00 -26.00 0.71
CA LYS A 236 0.61 -27.30 0.41
C LYS A 236 -0.12 -28.03 -0.72
N LYS A 237 -1.45 -28.17 -0.61
CA LYS A 237 -2.28 -28.83 -1.64
C LYS A 237 -2.17 -28.14 -3.00
N ILE A 238 -2.22 -26.80 -3.04
CA ILE A 238 -2.08 -26.05 -4.29
C ILE A 238 -0.68 -26.22 -4.87
N HIS A 239 0.36 -26.14 -4.04
CA HIS A 239 1.74 -26.30 -4.49
C HIS A 239 2.01 -27.71 -5.04
N GLU A 240 1.43 -28.75 -4.44
CA GLU A 240 1.49 -30.12 -4.94
C GLU A 240 0.82 -30.27 -6.31
N ALA A 241 -0.36 -29.67 -6.50
CA ALA A 241 -1.09 -29.70 -7.78
C ALA A 241 -0.45 -28.83 -8.87
N TYR A 242 0.15 -27.68 -8.50
CA TYR A 242 0.64 -26.65 -9.42
C TYR A 242 2.04 -26.16 -9.04
N LYS A 243 3.05 -27.03 -9.15
CA LYS A 243 4.45 -26.78 -8.75
C LYS A 243 5.08 -25.49 -9.30
N LYS A 244 4.63 -25.00 -10.45
CA LYS A 244 5.17 -23.81 -11.12
C LYS A 244 4.40 -22.51 -10.82
N LEU A 245 3.25 -22.59 -10.17
CA LEU A 245 2.43 -21.42 -9.83
C LEU A 245 3.06 -20.70 -8.63
N PRO A 246 3.45 -19.42 -8.76
CA PRO A 246 3.86 -18.61 -7.63
C PRO A 246 2.71 -18.45 -6.63
N ILE A 247 2.96 -18.78 -5.37
CA ILE A 247 2.01 -18.59 -4.26
C ILE A 247 2.62 -17.59 -3.28
N PHE A 248 1.87 -16.54 -2.98
CA PHE A 248 2.23 -15.54 -1.98
C PHE A 248 1.28 -15.63 -0.79
N ILE A 249 1.83 -15.51 0.41
CA ILE A 249 1.08 -15.55 1.66
C ILE A 249 1.32 -14.23 2.39
N GLY A 250 0.28 -13.63 2.93
CA GLY A 250 0.37 -12.41 3.72
C GLY A 250 -0.87 -12.19 4.58
N GLY A 251 -1.00 -11.00 5.15
CA GLY A 251 -2.08 -10.63 6.05
C GLY A 251 -1.58 -10.35 7.48
N LEU A 252 -2.49 -9.90 8.34
CA LEU A 252 -2.16 -9.39 9.67
C LEU A 252 -1.60 -10.47 10.62
N ALA A 253 -1.88 -11.75 10.36
CA ALA A 253 -1.36 -12.85 11.16
C ALA A 253 0.19 -12.97 11.16
N PHE A 254 0.87 -12.21 10.30
CA PHE A 254 2.32 -12.29 10.09
C PHE A 254 3.09 -11.01 10.44
N THR A 255 2.44 -10.01 11.06
CA THR A 255 3.08 -8.74 11.43
C THR A 255 4.04 -8.90 12.62
N GLU A 256 3.67 -9.69 13.63
CA GLU A 256 4.46 -9.89 14.84
C GLU A 256 5.31 -11.17 14.81
N LYS A 257 4.81 -12.22 14.15
CA LYS A 257 5.44 -13.55 14.08
C LYS A 257 5.66 -13.98 12.64
N THR A 258 6.90 -14.23 12.26
CA THR A 258 7.28 -14.59 10.88
C THR A 258 7.81 -16.01 10.71
N ASN A 259 7.99 -16.77 11.80
CA ASN A 259 8.58 -18.12 11.78
C ASN A 259 7.61 -19.22 11.33
N PHE A 260 6.69 -18.90 10.42
CA PHE A 260 5.76 -19.87 9.83
C PHE A 260 6.30 -20.40 8.50
N LYS A 261 6.28 -21.71 8.35
CA LYS A 261 6.72 -22.38 7.11
C LYS A 261 5.52 -22.58 6.18
N PHE A 262 5.67 -22.18 4.93
CA PHE A 262 4.71 -22.37 3.84
C PHE A 262 5.42 -22.90 2.60
N ASP A 263 4.71 -23.69 1.79
CA ASP A 263 5.14 -24.08 0.44
C ASP A 263 4.87 -22.95 -0.58
N GLY A 264 5.29 -21.74 -0.21
CA GLY A 264 5.08 -20.49 -0.94
C GLY A 264 5.87 -19.35 -0.30
N LYS A 265 5.82 -18.16 -0.90
CA LYS A 265 6.56 -16.99 -0.41
C LYS A 265 5.73 -16.19 0.59
N LEU A 266 6.19 -16.13 1.83
CA LEU A 266 5.62 -15.24 2.84
C LEU A 266 6.04 -13.79 2.55
N ILE A 267 5.08 -12.86 2.57
CA ILE A 267 5.27 -11.42 2.43
C ILE A 267 4.92 -10.78 3.78
N THR A 268 5.94 -10.27 4.47
CA THR A 268 5.84 -9.72 5.84
C THR A 268 6.09 -8.21 5.90
N ASP A 269 6.34 -7.56 4.76
CA ASP A 269 6.68 -6.14 4.71
C ASP A 269 5.43 -5.26 4.83
N ALA A 270 5.50 -4.20 5.63
CA ALA A 270 4.44 -3.20 5.80
C ALA A 270 4.14 -2.42 4.51
N HIS A 271 5.07 -2.41 3.54
CA HIS A 271 4.90 -1.79 2.21
C HIS A 271 4.64 -2.83 1.09
N ALA A 272 3.95 -3.93 1.43
CA ALA A 272 3.72 -5.04 0.51
C ALA A 272 2.99 -4.63 -0.78
N LEU A 273 2.09 -3.64 -0.76
CA LEU A 273 1.25 -3.34 -1.92
C LEU A 273 2.08 -2.85 -3.11
N GLU A 274 3.05 -1.97 -2.92
CA GLU A 274 3.90 -1.49 -4.04
C GLU A 274 4.79 -2.60 -4.62
N GLN A 275 5.17 -3.59 -3.80
CA GLN A 275 6.07 -4.66 -4.19
C GLN A 275 5.37 -5.75 -5.00
N ILE A 276 4.12 -6.08 -4.68
CA ILE A 276 3.37 -7.19 -5.30
C ILE A 276 3.36 -7.10 -6.84
N PRO A 277 3.00 -5.95 -7.47
CA PRO A 277 3.06 -5.80 -8.93
C PRO A 277 4.44 -6.04 -9.56
N ARG A 278 5.52 -5.78 -8.82
CA ARG A 278 6.90 -5.95 -9.32
C ARG A 278 7.35 -7.41 -9.28
N ILE A 279 6.84 -8.15 -8.30
CA ILE A 279 7.16 -9.57 -8.09
C ILE A 279 6.39 -10.45 -9.09
N ILE A 280 5.17 -10.04 -9.47
CA ILE A 280 4.34 -10.75 -10.44
C ILE A 280 4.77 -10.34 -11.85
N LYS A 281 5.72 -11.10 -12.42
CA LYS A 281 6.09 -11.00 -13.84
C LYS A 281 5.19 -11.94 -14.65
N LYS A 282 4.53 -11.41 -15.66
CA LYS A 282 3.88 -12.21 -16.72
C LYS A 282 4.96 -13.08 -17.39
N LYS A 283 4.74 -14.38 -17.45
CA LYS A 283 5.57 -15.31 -18.25
C LYS A 283 5.09 -15.35 -19.69
#